data_AF-A0A2S1JMC5-F1
#
_entry.id   AF-A0A2S1JMC5-F1
#
_cell.length_a   1.000
_cell.length_b   1.000
_cell.length_c   1.000
_cell.angle_alpha   90.00
_cell.angle_beta   90.00
_cell.angle_gamma   90.00
#
_symmetry.space_group_name_H-M   'P 1'
#
loop_
_entity.id
_entity.type
_entity.pdbx_description
1 polymer ?
#
loop_
_entity_poly.entity_id
_entity_poly.type
_entity_poly.pdbx_seq_one_letter_code
_entity_poly.pdbx_strand_id
1 'polypeptide(L)'
;MELIIFVIIMVAVLVLPLKLAAAMLGAKNTGVFYCLFALLLALIIQRIVGGMLPGVTDSAGILMTIPLAAIAYMLVLGTGFLKAILIALLQGVITYFAMLLFVALPWAA
;
A
#
# COMPACT_ATOMS: atom_id res chain seq x y z
N MET A 1 -19.29 19.33 0.36
CA MET A 1 -18.37 19.11 -0.78
C MET A 1 -16.94 18.81 -0.33
N GLU A 2 -16.45 19.43 0.75
CA GLU A 2 -15.09 19.17 1.27
C GLU A 2 -14.80 17.71 1.65
N LEU A 3 -15.74 17.02 2.30
CA LEU A 3 -15.54 15.63 2.75
C LEU A 3 -15.35 14.65 1.57
N ILE A 4 -16.10 14.85 0.48
CA ILE A 4 -15.99 14.02 -0.74
C ILE A 4 -14.63 14.25 -1.42
N ILE A 5 -14.19 15.51 -1.52
CA ILE A 5 -12.91 15.87 -2.11
C ILE A 5 -11.76 15.27 -1.28
N PHE A 6 -11.85 15.37 0.05
CA PHE A 6 -10.86 14.78 0.95
C PHE A 6 -10.72 13.26 0.76
N VAL A 7 -11.84 12.53 0.70
CA VAL A 7 -11.83 11.08 0.48
C VAL A 7 -11.19 10.71 -0.87
N ILE A 8 -11.51 11.45 -1.93
CA ILE A 8 -10.93 11.21 -3.26
C ILE A 8 -9.41 11.42 -3.26
N ILE A 9 -8.94 12.49 -2.61
CA ILE A 9 -7.49 12.77 -2.49
C ILE A 9 -6.81 11.66 -1.70
N MET A 10 -7.40 11.22 -0.59
CA MET A 10 -6.86 10.13 0.25
C MET A 10 -6.74 8.82 -0.54
N VAL A 11 -7.77 8.46 -1.29
CA VAL A 11 -7.77 7.27 -2.17
C VAL A 11 -6.71 7.43 -3.26
N ALA A 12 -6.59 8.60 -3.89
CA ALA A 12 -5.59 8.86 -4.91
C ALA A 12 -4.16 8.70 -4.34
N VAL A 13 -3.87 9.30 -3.18
CA VAL A 13 -2.54 9.24 -2.52
C VAL A 13 -2.16 7.81 -2.13
N LEU A 14 -3.12 6.96 -1.75
CA LEU A 14 -2.85 5.56 -1.39
C LEU A 14 -2.75 4.63 -2.60
N VAL A 15 -3.60 4.82 -3.62
CA VAL A 15 -3.73 3.90 -4.74
C VAL A 15 -2.73 4.21 -5.86
N LEU A 16 -2.38 5.48 -6.10
CA LEU A 16 -1.35 5.86 -7.07
C LEU A 16 0.00 5.16 -6.86
N PRO A 17 0.62 5.20 -5.66
CA PRO A 17 1.94 4.62 -5.46
C PRO A 17 1.93 3.11 -5.66
N LEU A 18 0.85 2.43 -5.23
CA LEU A 18 0.68 1.00 -5.48
C LEU A 18 0.55 0.70 -6.97
N LYS A 19 -0.26 1.48 -7.69
CA LYS A 19 -0.46 1.32 -9.13
C LYS A 19 0.84 1.52 -9.90
N LEU A 20 1.61 2.55 -9.56
CA LEU A 20 2.92 2.82 -10.14
C LEU A 20 3.88 1.65 -9.88
N ALA A 21 3.97 1.19 -8.62
CA ALA A 21 4.83 0.06 -8.27
C ALA A 21 4.45 -1.23 -9.01
N ALA A 22 3.15 -1.53 -9.11
CA ALA A 22 2.64 -2.70 -9.83
C ALA A 22 2.88 -2.61 -11.34
N ALA A 23 2.72 -1.42 -11.94
CA ALA A 23 2.99 -1.18 -13.35
C ALA A 23 4.48 -1.33 -13.68
N MET A 24 5.37 -0.78 -12.84
CA MET A 24 6.81 -0.87 -13.01
C MET A 24 7.34 -2.31 -12.92
N LEU A 25 6.70 -3.16 -12.10
CA LEU A 25 7.10 -4.55 -11.90
C LEU A 25 6.37 -5.54 -12.84
N GLY A 26 5.54 -5.02 -13.75
CA GLY A 26 4.85 -5.79 -14.78
C GLY A 26 3.83 -6.77 -14.20
N ALA A 27 2.98 -6.31 -13.29
CA ALA A 27 1.89 -7.12 -12.76
C ALA A 27 0.85 -7.45 -13.84
N LYS A 28 0.21 -8.63 -13.76
CA LYS A 28 -0.85 -9.00 -14.72
C LYS A 28 -2.06 -8.08 -14.63
N ASN A 29 -2.46 -7.70 -13.42
CA ASN A 29 -3.68 -6.92 -13.17
C ASN A 29 -3.37 -5.57 -12.52
N THR A 30 -2.99 -4.53 -13.29
CA THR A 30 -2.62 -3.19 -12.78
C THR A 30 -3.79 -2.19 -12.71
N GLY A 31 -5.03 -2.65 -12.87
CA GLY A 31 -6.21 -1.78 -12.83
C GLY A 31 -6.39 -1.09 -11.47
N VAL A 32 -7.00 0.09 -11.48
CA VAL A 32 -7.26 0.88 -10.25
C VAL A 32 -8.09 0.09 -9.24
N PHE A 33 -9.09 -0.66 -9.70
CA PHE A 33 -9.92 -1.52 -8.86
C PHE A 33 -9.15 -2.70 -8.25
N TYR A 34 -8.22 -3.32 -9.01
CA TYR A 34 -7.35 -4.37 -8.49
C TYR A 34 -6.39 -3.82 -7.44
N CYS A 35 -5.84 -2.63 -7.65
CA CYS A 35 -4.96 -1.99 -6.66
C CYS A 35 -5.73 -1.62 -5.38
N LEU A 36 -6.94 -1.08 -5.50
CA LEU A 36 -7.83 -0.81 -4.37
C LEU A 36 -8.14 -2.09 -3.60
N PHE A 37 -8.50 -3.15 -4.31
CA PHE A 37 -8.82 -4.43 -3.69
C PHE A 37 -7.60 -5.05 -3.02
N ALA A 38 -6.41 -4.94 -3.63
CA ALA A 38 -5.14 -5.41 -3.07
C ALA A 38 -4.81 -4.67 -1.76
N LEU A 39 -4.99 -3.34 -1.73
CA LEU A 39 -4.80 -2.53 -0.52
C LEU A 39 -5.80 -2.89 0.58
N LEU A 40 -7.08 -3.01 0.24
CA LEU A 40 -8.12 -3.40 1.18
C LEU A 40 -7.84 -4.80 1.76
N LEU A 41 -7.49 -5.76 0.91
CA LEU A 41 -7.15 -7.12 1.34
C LEU A 41 -5.91 -7.11 2.25
N ALA A 42 -4.86 -6.36 1.89
CA ALA A 42 -3.68 -6.20 2.72
C ALA A 42 -4.02 -5.61 4.09
N LEU A 43 -4.90 -4.61 4.17
CA LEU A 43 -5.34 -4.01 5.43
C LEU A 43 -6.17 -5.00 6.26
N ILE A 44 -7.07 -5.76 5.64
CA ILE A 44 -7.86 -6.79 6.32
C ILE A 44 -6.94 -7.85 6.94
N ILE A 45 -5.99 -8.37 6.16
CA ILE A 45 -5.02 -9.37 6.63
C ILE A 45 -4.16 -8.78 7.76
N GLN A 46 -3.65 -7.57 7.61
CA GLN A 46 -2.88 -6.89 8.66
C GLN A 46 -3.71 -6.66 9.92
N ARG A 47 -5.00 -6.30 9.81
CA ARG A 47 -5.89 -6.09 10.96
C ARG A 47 -6.20 -7.40 11.68
N ILE A 48 -6.45 -8.47 10.95
CA ILE A 48 -6.72 -9.79 11.52
C ILE A 48 -5.46 -10.31 12.22
N VAL A 49 -4.31 -10.33 11.53
CA VAL A 49 -3.07 -10.85 12.10
C VAL A 49 -2.57 -9.97 13.25
N GLY A 50 -2.67 -8.65 13.13
CA GLY A 50 -2.35 -7.70 14.20
C GLY A 50 -3.29 -7.81 15.42
N GLY A 51 -4.55 -8.18 15.21
CA GLY A 51 -5.50 -8.45 16.29
C GLY A 51 -5.29 -9.80 17.00
N MET A 52 -4.72 -10.79 16.30
CA MET A 52 -4.42 -12.11 16.86
C MET A 52 -3.08 -12.19 17.61
N LEU A 53 -2.19 -11.21 17.40
CA LEU A 53 -0.87 -11.13 18.03
C LEU A 53 -0.76 -9.92 18.99
N PRO A 54 -1.43 -9.94 20.15
CA PRO A 54 -1.25 -8.93 21.18
C PRO A 54 0.15 -9.07 21.80
N GLY A 55 1.08 -8.16 21.47
CA GLY A 55 2.44 -8.13 22.05
C GLY A 55 3.59 -8.08 21.06
N VAL A 56 3.31 -8.06 19.74
CA VAL A 56 4.35 -7.76 18.74
C VAL A 56 4.67 -6.27 18.84
N THR A 57 5.84 -5.97 19.40
CA THR A 57 6.40 -4.62 19.52
C THR A 57 6.40 -3.88 18.18
N ASP A 58 6.26 -2.55 18.22
CA ASP A 58 6.16 -1.65 17.06
C ASP A 58 7.21 -1.88 15.96
N SER A 59 8.38 -2.44 16.32
CA SER A 59 9.48 -2.75 15.41
C SER A 59 9.28 -4.06 14.63
N ALA A 60 8.69 -5.09 15.24
CA ALA A 60 8.45 -6.38 14.60
C ALA A 60 7.17 -6.36 13.74
N GLY A 61 6.24 -5.45 14.02
CA GLY A 61 5.06 -5.21 13.22
C GLY A 61 5.40 -4.81 11.78
N ILE A 62 6.39 -3.91 11.60
CA ILE A 62 6.82 -3.44 10.26
C ILE A 62 7.43 -4.58 9.44
N LEU A 63 8.19 -5.47 10.07
CA LEU A 63 8.81 -6.59 9.36
C LEU A 63 7.79 -7.65 8.94
N MET A 64 6.68 -7.79 9.68
CA MET A 64 5.57 -8.68 9.33
C MET A 64 4.58 -8.05 8.34
N THR A 65 4.39 -6.74 8.34
CA THR A 65 3.43 -6.08 7.43
C THR A 65 3.85 -6.18 5.96
N ILE A 66 5.15 -6.16 5.67
CA ILE A 66 5.69 -6.29 4.31
C ILE A 66 5.32 -7.64 3.66
N PRO A 67 5.65 -8.81 4.25
CA PRO A 67 5.29 -10.10 3.68
C PRO A 67 3.77 -10.35 3.67
N LEU A 68 3.02 -9.86 4.67
CA LEU A 68 1.56 -9.94 4.66
C LEU A 68 0.94 -9.16 3.50
N ALA A 69 1.41 -7.94 3.26
CA ALA A 69 1.00 -7.13 2.11
C ALA A 69 1.40 -7.82 0.80
N ALA A 70 2.60 -8.40 0.73
CA ALA A 70 3.04 -9.15 -0.45
C ALA A 70 2.14 -10.35 -0.78
N ILE A 71 1.65 -11.09 0.23
CA ILE A 71 0.69 -12.18 0.00
C ILE A 71 -0.63 -11.64 -0.58
N ALA A 72 -1.16 -10.56 0.00
CA ALA A 72 -2.36 -9.91 -0.51
C ALA A 72 -2.18 -9.43 -1.96
N TYR A 73 -1.03 -8.82 -2.24
CA TYR A 73 -0.69 -8.28 -3.55
C TYR A 73 -0.49 -9.40 -4.58
N MET A 74 0.15 -10.49 -4.20
CA MET A 74 0.31 -11.68 -5.04
C MET A 74 -1.05 -12.24 -5.47
N LEU A 75 -1.98 -12.39 -4.52
CA LEU A 75 -3.31 -12.95 -4.78
C LEU A 75 -4.16 -12.06 -5.70
N VAL A 76 -4.07 -10.73 -5.55
CA VAL A 76 -4.95 -9.80 -6.28
C VAL A 76 -4.34 -9.32 -7.60
N LEU A 77 -3.05 -8.96 -7.61
CA LEU A 77 -2.37 -8.43 -8.79
C LEU A 77 -1.91 -9.56 -9.74
N GLY A 78 -1.99 -10.82 -9.30
CA GLY A 78 -1.64 -12.00 -10.09
C GLY A 78 -0.15 -12.04 -10.45
N THR A 79 0.71 -11.67 -9.51
CA THR A 79 2.16 -11.62 -9.67
C THR A 79 2.86 -12.73 -8.91
N GLY A 80 4.16 -12.94 -9.13
CA GLY A 80 4.94 -13.85 -8.29
C GLY A 80 5.24 -13.25 -6.92
N PHE A 81 5.44 -14.10 -5.90
CA PHE A 81 5.75 -13.67 -4.52
C PHE A 81 6.92 -12.69 -4.45
N LEU A 82 8.00 -12.97 -5.20
CA LEU A 82 9.19 -12.10 -5.26
C LEU A 82 8.86 -10.71 -5.82
N LYS A 83 7.99 -10.64 -6.83
CA LYS A 83 7.51 -9.36 -7.38
C LYS A 83 6.58 -8.65 -6.41
N ALA A 84 5.73 -9.37 -5.69
CA ALA A 84 4.81 -8.77 -4.72
C ALA A 84 5.55 -8.11 -3.54
N ILE A 85 6.64 -8.74 -3.06
CA ILE A 85 7.53 -8.11 -2.07
C ILE A 85 8.14 -6.83 -2.63
N LEU A 86 8.67 -6.88 -3.87
CA LEU A 86 9.22 -5.68 -4.54
C LEU A 86 8.16 -4.58 -4.71
N ILE A 87 6.91 -4.93 -5.02
CA ILE A 87 5.79 -3.96 -5.13
C ILE A 87 5.55 -3.30 -3.77
N ALA A 88 5.49 -4.07 -2.68
CA ALA A 88 5.28 -3.52 -1.35
C ALA A 88 6.44 -2.59 -0.92
N LEU A 89 7.67 -2.98 -1.22
CA LEU A 89 8.87 -2.18 -0.96
C LEU A 89 8.87 -0.88 -1.77
N LEU A 90 8.61 -0.99 -3.07
CA LEU A 90 8.57 0.13 -4.00
C LEU A 90 7.41 1.08 -3.66
N GLN A 91 6.24 0.56 -3.30
CA GLN A 91 5.13 1.35 -2.79
C GLN A 91 5.55 2.13 -1.54
N GLY A 92 6.22 1.48 -0.58
CA GLY A 92 6.73 2.15 0.63
C GLY A 92 7.66 3.31 0.29
N VAL A 93 8.60 3.09 -0.64
CA VAL A 93 9.52 4.14 -1.11
C VAL A 93 8.78 5.28 -1.80
N ILE A 94 7.89 4.98 -2.76
CA ILE A 94 7.12 6.01 -3.48
C ILE A 94 6.25 6.81 -2.51
N THR A 95 5.62 6.15 -1.53
CA THR A 95 4.77 6.81 -0.53
C THR A 95 5.62 7.70 0.40
N TYR A 96 6.82 7.27 0.77
CA TYR A 96 7.75 8.07 1.56
C TYR A 96 8.19 9.34 0.82
N PHE A 97 8.57 9.23 -0.46
CA PHE A 97 8.88 10.40 -1.29
C PHE A 97 7.67 11.30 -1.52
N ALA A 98 6.49 10.72 -1.74
CA ALA A 98 5.24 11.47 -1.89
C ALA A 98 4.90 12.26 -0.62
N MET A 99 5.13 11.67 0.57
CA MET A 99 4.94 12.33 1.85
C MET A 99 5.93 13.47 2.06
N LEU A 100 7.22 13.27 1.76
CA LEU A 100 8.23 14.32 1.81
C LEU A 100 7.87 15.49 0.89
N LEU A 101 7.40 15.20 -0.32
CA LEU A 101 6.94 16.22 -1.27
C LEU A 101 5.70 16.95 -0.73
N PHE A 102 4.73 16.23 -0.17
CA PHE A 102 3.52 16.83 0.41
C PHE A 102 3.83 17.77 1.58
N VAL A 103 4.79 17.40 2.44
CA VAL A 103 5.25 18.22 3.57
C VAL A 103 6.10 19.40 3.10
N ALA A 104 6.89 19.22 2.04
CA ALA A 104 7.73 20.28 1.47
C ALA A 104 6.95 21.32 0.65
N LEU A 105 5.66 21.09 0.34
CA LEU A 105 4.87 22.05 -0.41
C LEU A 105 4.25 23.15 0.49
N PRO A 106 4.25 24.41 0.02
CA PRO A 106 3.96 25.61 0.84
C PRO A 106 2.49 25.76 1.30
N TRP A 107 1.61 24.80 1.01
CA TRP A 107 0.22 24.79 1.49
C TRP A 107 0.03 24.05 2.82
N ALA A 108 1.10 23.50 3.41
CA ALA A 108 1.10 22.78 4.68
C ALA A 108 1.65 23.62 5.87
N ALA A 109 1.91 24.92 5.67
CA ALA A 109 2.32 25.88 6.69
C ALA A 109 1.22 26.91 6.95
#